data_AF-A0A2L2Z6D1-F1
#
_entry.id   AF-A0A2L2Z6D1-F1
#
_cell.length_a   1.000
_cell.length_b   1.000
_cell.length_c   1.000
_cell.angle_alpha   90.00
_cell.angle_beta   90.00
_cell.angle_gamma   90.00
#
_symmetry.space_group_name_H-M   'P 1'
#
loop_
_entity.id
_entity.type
_entity.pdbx_description
1 polymer ?
#
loop_
_entity_poly.entity_id
_entity_poly.type
_entity_poly.pdbx_seq_one_letter_code
_entity_poly.pdbx_strand_id
1 'polypeptide(L)' 'RKNAFGSVLLYGEVHKSTNSGIWGWRGHDLAFNLSDDWQLVYVSYSWMILDPSLPETIKMVTEYLQW' A
#
# COMPACT_ATOMS: atom_id res chain seq x y z
N ARG A 1 -10.52 6.24 -14.26
CA ARG A 1 -9.85 7.25 -13.41
C ARG A 1 -9.94 6.95 -11.90
N LYS A 2 -10.72 5.97 -11.43
CA LYS A 2 -10.68 5.47 -10.04
C LYS A 2 -10.63 3.94 -10.05
N ASN A 3 -9.42 3.38 -10.03
CA ASN A 3 -9.20 1.93 -10.13
C ASN A 3 -8.39 1.38 -8.94
N ALA A 4 -8.12 2.22 -7.94
CA ALA A 4 -7.29 1.90 -6.79
C ALA A 4 -7.81 2.61 -5.54
N PHE A 5 -7.53 2.03 -4.38
CA PHE A 5 -7.65 2.67 -3.08
C PHE A 5 -6.43 2.29 -2.22
N GLY A 6 -6.16 3.08 -1.18
CA GLY A 6 -5.10 2.79 -0.23
C GLY A 6 -5.48 3.27 1.16
N SER A 7 -5.04 2.51 2.17
CA SER A 7 -5.05 2.92 3.57
C SER A 7 -3.60 3.00 4.03
N VAL A 8 -3.14 4.21 4.33
CA VAL A 8 -1.74 4.51 4.65
C VAL A 8 -1.70 5.25 5.99
N LEU A 9 -0.76 4.82 6.82
CA LEU A 9 -0.60 5.30 8.18
C LEU A 9 0.80 5.87 8.35
N LEU A 10 0.87 6.96 9.11
CA LEU A 10 2.11 7.55 9.58
C LEU A 10 2.18 7.34 11.09
N TYR A 11 3.25 6.72 11.56
CA TYR A 11 3.44 6.41 12.97
C TYR A 11 4.90 6.64 13.39
N GLY A 12 5.13 6.66 14.71
CA GLY A 12 6.43 6.99 15.29
C GLY A 12 6.46 8.40 15.88
N GLU A 13 7.67 8.93 16.07
CA GLU A 13 7.92 10.19 16.75
C GLU A 13 8.35 11.30 15.78
N VAL A 14 8.35 12.54 16.27
CA VAL A 14 8.88 13.70 15.53
C VAL A 14 10.35 13.43 15.17
N HIS A 15 10.72 13.59 13.90
CA HIS A 15 12.03 13.29 13.32
C HIS A 15 12.42 11.80 13.24
N LYS A 16 11.54 10.88 13.62
CA LYS A 16 11.71 9.41 13.48
C LYS A 16 10.38 8.73 13.13
N SER A 17 9.70 9.27 12.13
CA SER A 17 8.45 8.70 11.64
C SER A 17 8.69 7.61 10.61
N THR A 18 7.80 6.63 10.60
CA THR A 18 7.72 5.57 9.60
C THR A 18 6.33 5.59 8.99
N ASN A 19 6.25 5.30 7.69
CA ASN A 19 4.98 5.12 7.01
C ASN A 19 4.85 3.69 6.47
N SER A 20 3.62 3.21 6.47
CA SER A 20 3.26 1.94 5.86
C SER A 20 1.79 1.97 5.47
N GLY A 21 1.39 1.10 4.57
CA GLY A 21 0.02 1.06 4.11
C GLY A 21 -0.27 -0.14 3.24
N ILE A 22 -1.55 -0.41 3.07
CA ILE A 22 -2.05 -1.36 2.08
C ILE A 22 -2.64 -0.59 0.92
N TRP A 23 -2.50 -1.16 -0.26
CA TRP A 23 -3.12 -0.65 -1.47
C TRP A 23 -3.83 -1.77 -2.20
N GLY A 24 -5.00 -1.47 -2.76
CA GLY A 24 -5.78 -2.38 -3.57
C GLY A 24 -6.10 -1.77 -4.92
N TRP A 25 -5.75 -2.44 -6.00
CA TRP A 25 -6.11 -2.08 -7.37
C TRP A 25 -6.32 -3.32 -8.23
N ARG A 26 -6.89 -3.13 -9.42
CA ARG A 26 -7.08 -4.21 -10.39
C ARG A 26 -5.79 -4.48 -11.16
N GLY A 27 -5.24 -5.69 -11.05
CA GLY A 27 -4.03 -6.13 -11.76
C GLY A 27 -3.08 -6.89 -10.84
N HIS A 28 -2.05 -7.50 -11.43
CA HIS A 28 -0.97 -8.17 -10.66
C HIS A 28 0.29 -7.30 -10.57
N ASP A 29 0.52 -6.46 -11.57
CA ASP A 29 1.65 -5.53 -11.59
C ASP A 29 1.38 -4.28 -10.75
N LEU A 30 2.45 -3.59 -10.40
CA LEU A 30 2.38 -2.27 -9.79
C LEU A 30 1.62 -1.30 -10.70
N ALA A 31 0.55 -0.71 -10.18
CA ALA A 31 -0.28 0.23 -10.92
C ALA A 31 0.51 1.45 -11.43
N PHE A 32 1.64 1.79 -10.79
CA PHE A 32 2.52 2.91 -11.16
C PHE A 32 3.14 2.75 -12.55
N ASN A 33 3.28 1.51 -13.05
CA ASN A 33 3.79 1.27 -14.41
C ASN A 33 2.73 1.52 -15.50
N LEU A 34 1.47 1.72 -15.11
CA LEU A 34 0.36 1.92 -16.05
C LEU A 34 0.23 3.39 -16.51
N SER A 35 0.93 4.32 -15.87
CA SER A 35 0.87 5.76 -16.17
C SER A 35 2.13 6.47 -15.69
N ASP A 36 2.80 7.20 -16.57
CA ASP A 36 4.03 7.94 -16.23
C ASP A 36 3.80 8.98 -15.12
N ASP A 37 2.59 9.56 -15.08
CA ASP A 37 2.16 10.49 -14.02
C ASP A 37 2.26 9.91 -12.59
N TRP A 38 2.30 8.58 -12.43
CA TRP A 38 2.30 7.91 -11.13
C TRP A 38 3.69 7.39 -10.71
N GLN A 39 4.72 7.58 -11.53
CA GLN A 39 6.04 6.99 -11.30
C GLN A 39 6.95 7.80 -10.36
N LEU A 40 6.58 9.03 -10.03
CA LEU A 40 7.47 10.01 -9.37
C LEU A 40 7.91 9.61 -7.94
N VAL A 41 7.06 8.95 -7.17
CA VAL A 41 7.31 8.73 -5.72
C VAL A 41 7.18 7.28 -5.26
N TYR A 42 6.70 6.36 -6.11
CA TYR A 42 6.52 4.96 -5.68
C TYR A 42 7.85 4.22 -5.42
N VAL A 43 8.93 4.64 -6.10
CA VAL A 43 10.26 4.02 -5.98
C VAL A 43 10.90 4.17 -4.60
N SER A 44 10.44 5.14 -3.80
CA SER A 44 10.92 5.36 -2.43
C SER A 44 10.34 4.35 -1.42
N TYR A 45 9.43 3.49 -1.86
CA TYR A 45 8.75 2.51 -1.03
C TYR A 45 9.11 1.08 -1.41
N SER A 46 9.12 0.19 -0.42
CA SER A 46 9.19 -1.25 -0.66
C SER A 46 7.79 -1.80 -0.90
N TRP A 47 7.61 -2.52 -2.01
CA TRP A 47 6.34 -3.11 -2.40
C TRP A 47 6.39 -4.62 -2.28
N MET A 48 5.33 -5.20 -1.72
CA MET A 48 5.15 -6.65 -1.61
C MET A 48 3.71 -6.99 -2.02
N ILE A 49 3.56 -7.97 -2.92
CA ILE A 49 2.26 -8.54 -3.23
C ILE A 49 1.87 -9.46 -2.07
N LEU A 50 0.66 -9.28 -1.55
CA LEU A 50 0.15 -10.06 -0.42
C LEU A 50 -0.72 -11.20 -0.93
N ASP A 51 -0.55 -12.38 -0.35
CA ASP A 51 -1.42 -13.54 -0.61
C ASP A 51 -2.66 -13.46 0.28
N PRO A 52 -3.88 -13.31 -0.29
CA PRO A 52 -5.12 -13.18 0.49
C PRO A 52 -5.54 -14.48 1.19
N SER A 53 -4.93 -15.62 0.86
CA SER A 53 -5.21 -16.90 1.53
C SER A 53 -4.50 -17.05 2.88
N LEU A 54 -3.49 -16.20 3.14
CA LEU A 54 -2.68 -16.26 4.35
C LEU A 54 -3.37 -15.56 5.54
N PRO A 55 -3.45 -16.19 6.72
CA PRO A 55 -4.07 -15.59 7.91
C PRO A 55 -3.45 -14.25 8.32
N GLU A 56 -2.13 -14.09 8.17
CA GLU A 56 -1.41 -12.86 8.47
C GLU A 56 -1.79 -11.72 7.53
N THR A 57 -2.01 -11.98 6.24
CA THR A 57 -2.51 -10.98 5.30
C THR A 57 -3.89 -10.51 5.71
N ILE A 58 -4.79 -11.44 6.06
CA ILE A 58 -6.16 -11.12 6.48
C ILE A 58 -6.13 -10.24 7.73
N LYS A 59 -5.31 -10.61 8.72
CA LYS A 59 -5.13 -9.82 9.95
C LYS A 59 -4.62 -8.42 9.63
N MET A 60 -3.55 -8.31 8.84
CA MET A 60 -2.96 -7.03 8.47
C MET A 60 -3.98 -6.14 7.75
N VAL A 61 -4.66 -6.65 6.71
CA VAL A 61 -5.66 -5.88 5.96
C VAL A 61 -6.79 -5.41 6.88
N THR A 62 -7.22 -6.26 7.82
CA THR A 62 -8.24 -5.90 8.80
C THR A 62 -7.78 -4.74 9.68
N GLU A 63 -6.56 -4.80 10.22
CA GLU A 63 -6.01 -3.73 11.05
C GLU A 63 -5.90 -2.40 10.29
N TYR A 64 -5.44 -2.39 9.04
CA TYR A 64 -5.36 -1.15 8.23
C TYR A 64 -6.72 -0.57 7.81
N LEU A 65 -7.79 -1.37 7.77
CA LEU A 65 -9.13 -0.93 7.34
C LEU A 65 -10.11 -0.66 8.49
N GLN A 66 -9.76 -1.05 9.71
CA GLN A 66 -10.62 -0.90 10.89
C GLN A 66 -10.39 0.39 11.69
N TRP A 67 -9.39 1.18 11.32
CA TRP A 67 -9.11 2.48 11.95
C TRP A 67 -10.06 3.55 11.41
#